data_AF-A0A8S2WF97-F1
#
_entry.id   AF-A0A8S2WF97-F1
#
_cell.length_a   1.000
_cell.length_b   1.000
_cell.length_c   1.000
_cell.angle_alpha   90.00
_cell.angle_beta   90.00
_cell.angle_gamma   90.00
#
_symmetry.space_group_name_H-M   'P 1'
#
loop_
_entity.id
_entity.type
_entity.pdbx_description
1 polymer ?
#
loop_
_entity_poly.entity_id
_entity_poly.type
_entity_poly.pdbx_seq_one_letter_code
_entity_poly.pdbx_strand_id
1 'polypeptide(L)'
;MSNILTYQNEPSRQEKEIDELSQVLDALPINMHIDSISIASQLFDYLLHNSPSMHHYRLLSACLNFMKIEDRLHRIKNILLIILDHEQTLEFRELLCKLLNSIEHSASLSLNYDWTQLETAMHSQHDPKFLTYVWRFFSKHHQTKLEDILVRTLPIIKNNDELFLLLLIDLPSIQLFITMPSFWYLLQRSLGDCTSNTDRTRKCGLYLFQQILINDEYKHIEIKDEKFNRSLILIDETTKQFWTDFIVLYEMLEDGVVHLIKPLLTKFDRLLSFSLEHELSLTWLFILLQRLFANSSSPLARWTLRWFFHAMKLPDSHVEDFFLEYVVDWSSNNFVFLKGEEISDSQPMEQCLESYLERWLNHIENPSICLLALLSRIQTIKWSQLSLVRVLYSLRTFALTHQNQSLLNDDHIKIFSSIILTQFHTYAPVLRLSAYASILDIVINLLNWSISSVSPSLLRFFAFFDRSTFLSKHFQTISTYFAFNIRQLQTLIEEFLVSEDFNSSLDTRLFSLDNTLMEYRQIAFLLDLIDTHNTDILKAIFNPLIENIRTAYQRPYMSINNVRRSIELFSGLIQEHYFHSSNFIKDWLSSSIRLVVREGLNFIKIHC
;
A
#
# COMPACT_ATOMS: atom_id res chain seq x y z
N MET A 1 -58.87 -15.52 2.89
CA MET A 1 -57.96 -15.25 4.04
C MET A 1 -58.01 -16.36 5.09
N SER A 2 -59.13 -16.61 5.79
CA SER A 2 -59.22 -17.69 6.80
C SER A 2 -58.84 -19.07 6.24
N ASN A 3 -59.33 -19.41 5.03
CA ASN A 3 -58.97 -20.64 4.32
C ASN A 3 -57.45 -20.80 4.10
N ILE A 4 -56.75 -19.70 3.78
CA ILE A 4 -55.29 -19.72 3.56
C ILE A 4 -54.56 -20.07 4.87
N LEU A 5 -55.08 -19.59 6.01
CA LEU A 5 -54.54 -19.88 7.34
C LEU A 5 -54.93 -21.27 7.87
N THR A 6 -56.01 -21.89 7.40
CA THR A 6 -56.37 -23.26 7.76
C THR A 6 -55.66 -24.32 6.92
N TYR A 7 -55.28 -24.00 5.68
CA TYR A 7 -54.59 -24.94 4.78
C TYR A 7 -53.04 -24.89 4.88
N GLN A 8 -52.47 -24.54 6.05
CA GLN A 8 -51.02 -24.44 6.24
C GLN A 8 -50.24 -25.71 5.88
N ASN A 9 -50.89 -26.88 5.91
CA ASN A 9 -50.29 -28.17 5.58
C ASN A 9 -50.59 -28.67 4.16
N GLU A 10 -51.30 -27.90 3.33
CA GLU A 10 -51.69 -28.26 1.95
C GLU A 10 -51.29 -27.15 0.95
N PRO A 11 -49.99 -27.06 0.56
CA PRO A 11 -49.45 -25.91 -0.18
C PRO A 11 -50.13 -25.68 -1.54
N SER A 12 -50.48 -26.75 -2.27
CA SER A 12 -51.18 -26.62 -3.57
C SER A 12 -52.60 -26.05 -3.44
N ARG A 13 -53.27 -26.32 -2.32
CA ARG A 13 -54.61 -25.79 -2.04
C ARG A 13 -54.54 -24.36 -1.52
N GLN A 14 -53.50 -24.08 -0.74
CA GLN A 14 -53.20 -22.76 -0.24
C GLN A 14 -52.87 -21.79 -1.38
N GLU A 15 -52.07 -22.21 -2.37
CA GLU A 15 -51.72 -21.40 -3.54
C GLU A 15 -52.95 -21.02 -4.37
N LYS A 16 -53.87 -21.98 -4.56
CA LYS A 16 -55.15 -21.72 -5.22
C LYS A 16 -56.01 -20.69 -4.48
N GLU A 17 -56.09 -20.78 -3.16
CA GLU A 17 -56.84 -19.82 -2.34
C GLU A 17 -56.17 -18.44 -2.29
N ILE A 18 -54.83 -18.39 -2.39
CA ILE A 18 -54.06 -17.14 -2.56
C ILE A 18 -54.39 -16.48 -3.91
N ASP A 19 -54.42 -17.26 -5.00
CA ASP A 19 -54.74 -16.76 -6.33
C ASP A 19 -56.17 -16.24 -6.43
N GLU A 20 -57.14 -17.00 -5.90
CA GLU A 20 -58.54 -16.58 -5.83
C GLU A 20 -58.70 -15.30 -5.00
N LEU A 21 -58.01 -15.21 -3.86
CA LEU A 21 -58.03 -14.00 -3.03
C LEU A 21 -57.38 -12.81 -3.74
N SER A 22 -56.27 -13.00 -4.45
CA SER A 22 -55.61 -11.93 -5.22
C SER A 22 -56.55 -11.36 -6.29
N GLN A 23 -57.27 -12.22 -7.02
CA GLN A 23 -58.24 -11.79 -8.04
C GLN A 23 -59.40 -10.99 -7.44
N VAL A 24 -59.87 -11.37 -6.25
CA VAL A 24 -60.92 -10.63 -5.53
C VAL A 24 -60.42 -9.27 -5.06
N LEU A 25 -59.18 -9.19 -4.55
CA LEU A 25 -58.58 -7.94 -4.10
C LEU A 25 -58.35 -6.97 -5.27
N ASP A 26 -57.97 -7.47 -6.44
CA ASP A 26 -57.82 -6.67 -7.67
C ASP A 26 -59.16 -6.07 -8.15
N ALA A 27 -60.28 -6.68 -7.80
CA ALA A 27 -61.62 -6.22 -8.16
C ALA A 27 -62.22 -5.20 -7.17
N LEU A 28 -61.59 -4.99 -6.00
CA LEU A 28 -62.10 -4.07 -4.99
C LEU A 28 -61.69 -2.61 -5.28
N PRO A 29 -62.57 -1.63 -5.07
CA PRO A 29 -62.21 -0.21 -5.21
C PRO A 29 -61.14 0.17 -4.19
N ILE A 30 -60.09 0.85 -4.65
CA ILE A 30 -58.95 1.35 -3.82
C ILE A 30 -59.44 2.19 -2.61
N ASN A 31 -60.62 2.80 -2.71
CA ASN A 31 -61.18 3.69 -1.70
C ASN A 31 -62.08 2.98 -0.66
N MET A 32 -62.21 1.65 -0.71
CA MET A 32 -62.84 0.92 0.40
C MET A 32 -61.88 0.89 1.59
N HIS A 33 -61.96 1.94 2.42
CA HIS A 33 -61.40 1.93 3.78
C HIS A 33 -62.15 0.91 4.63
N ILE A 34 -61.78 -0.36 4.48
CA ILE A 34 -62.18 -1.40 5.43
C ILE A 34 -61.21 -1.28 6.60
N ASP A 35 -61.51 -0.34 7.50
CA ASP A 35 -60.76 -0.25 8.75
C ASP A 35 -60.92 -1.57 9.51
N SER A 36 -59.79 -2.28 9.65
CA SER A 36 -59.55 -3.40 10.56
C SER A 36 -60.16 -4.76 10.21
N ILE A 37 -59.58 -5.43 9.21
CA ILE A 37 -59.63 -6.89 9.16
C ILE A 37 -58.47 -7.44 9.98
N SER A 38 -58.71 -7.90 11.21
CA SER A 38 -57.69 -8.55 12.08
C SER A 38 -57.00 -9.74 11.39
N ILE A 39 -57.71 -10.40 10.47
CA ILE A 39 -57.20 -11.52 9.67
C ILE A 39 -56.13 -11.05 8.67
N ALA A 40 -56.19 -9.82 8.14
CA ALA A 40 -55.14 -9.29 7.26
C ALA A 40 -53.79 -9.18 8.00
N SER A 41 -53.86 -8.90 9.30
CA SER A 41 -52.71 -8.84 10.19
C SER A 41 -52.02 -10.22 10.28
N GLN A 42 -52.78 -11.23 10.69
CA GLN A 42 -52.30 -12.61 10.83
C GLN A 42 -51.83 -13.21 9.49
N LEU A 43 -52.54 -12.90 8.40
CA LEU A 43 -52.19 -13.36 7.07
C LEU A 43 -50.86 -12.75 6.60
N PHE A 44 -50.61 -11.48 6.88
CA PHE A 44 -49.33 -10.86 6.53
C PHE A 44 -48.15 -11.52 7.23
N ASP A 45 -48.23 -11.73 8.55
CA ASP A 45 -47.13 -12.37 9.30
C ASP A 45 -46.89 -13.80 8.79
N TYR A 46 -47.98 -14.51 8.50
CA TYR A 46 -47.89 -15.83 7.89
C TYR A 46 -47.20 -15.80 6.51
N LEU A 47 -47.59 -14.89 5.63
CA LEU A 47 -47.00 -14.78 4.29
C LEU A 47 -45.54 -14.33 4.34
N LEU A 48 -45.20 -13.43 5.27
CA LEU A 48 -43.83 -12.94 5.47
C LEU A 48 -42.87 -14.06 5.90
N HIS A 49 -43.33 -15.03 6.69
CA HIS A 49 -42.50 -16.11 7.19
C HIS A 49 -42.47 -17.38 6.32
N ASN A 50 -43.45 -17.59 5.41
CA ASN A 50 -43.66 -18.91 4.81
C ASN A 50 -43.42 -19.04 3.28
N SER A 51 -43.28 -17.98 2.46
CA SER A 51 -42.83 -18.17 1.05
C SER A 51 -42.52 -16.87 0.24
N PRO A 52 -41.57 -16.89 -0.71
CA PRO A 52 -41.24 -15.76 -1.58
C PRO A 52 -41.74 -15.94 -3.02
N SER A 53 -43.03 -16.23 -3.26
CA SER A 53 -43.57 -16.23 -4.64
C SER A 53 -44.11 -14.85 -5.07
N MET A 54 -44.10 -14.54 -6.37
CA MET A 54 -44.64 -13.28 -6.91
C MET A 54 -46.13 -13.06 -6.60
N HIS A 55 -46.91 -14.12 -6.36
CA HIS A 55 -48.32 -14.01 -5.94
C HIS A 55 -48.43 -13.58 -4.47
N HIS A 56 -47.45 -13.95 -3.63
CA HIS A 56 -47.38 -13.50 -2.24
C HIS A 56 -47.12 -12.00 -2.13
N TYR A 57 -46.38 -11.40 -3.08
CA TYR A 57 -46.15 -9.95 -3.14
C TYR A 57 -47.44 -9.13 -3.22
N ARG A 58 -48.32 -9.46 -4.17
CA ARG A 58 -49.59 -8.73 -4.38
C ARG A 58 -50.47 -8.84 -3.15
N LEU A 59 -50.48 -10.03 -2.54
CA LEU A 59 -51.24 -10.31 -1.34
C LEU A 59 -50.69 -9.57 -0.12
N LEU A 60 -49.37 -9.49 0.05
CA LEU A 60 -48.72 -8.68 1.09
C LEU A 60 -49.05 -7.19 0.93
N SER A 61 -48.99 -6.65 -0.29
CA SER A 61 -49.35 -5.27 -0.61
C SER A 61 -50.81 -4.98 -0.28
N ALA A 62 -51.73 -5.85 -0.70
CA ALA A 62 -53.14 -5.72 -0.37
C ALA A 62 -53.38 -5.83 1.15
N CYS A 63 -52.73 -6.77 1.84
CA CYS A 63 -52.86 -6.92 3.30
C CYS A 63 -52.46 -5.63 4.02
N LEU A 64 -51.37 -4.96 3.61
CA LEU A 64 -50.98 -3.66 4.19
C LEU A 64 -52.11 -2.63 4.05
N ASN A 65 -52.76 -2.55 2.88
CA ASN A 65 -53.85 -1.59 2.62
C ASN A 65 -55.10 -1.81 3.50
N PHE A 66 -55.35 -3.04 3.94
CA PHE A 66 -56.50 -3.39 4.81
C PHE A 66 -56.18 -3.41 6.32
N MET A 67 -54.94 -3.14 6.72
CA MET A 67 -54.55 -3.02 8.12
C MET A 67 -54.86 -1.62 8.67
N LYS A 68 -55.11 -1.58 9.99
CA LYS A 68 -55.02 -0.33 10.77
C LYS A 68 -53.66 0.31 10.56
N ILE A 69 -53.62 1.64 10.60
CA ILE A 69 -52.39 2.41 10.39
C ILE A 69 -51.29 1.93 11.36
N GLU A 70 -51.57 1.79 12.66
CA GLU A 70 -50.58 1.34 13.66
C GLU A 70 -49.95 -0.03 13.32
N ASP A 71 -50.76 -1.03 12.96
CA ASP A 71 -50.29 -2.36 12.55
C ASP A 71 -49.46 -2.31 11.26
N ARG A 72 -49.88 -1.46 10.30
CA ARG A 72 -49.17 -1.23 9.05
C ARG A 72 -47.79 -0.65 9.31
N LEU A 73 -47.69 0.35 10.19
CA LEU A 73 -46.41 0.99 10.55
C LEU A 73 -45.45 0.01 11.23
N HIS A 74 -45.94 -0.78 12.16
CA HIS A 74 -45.12 -1.78 12.86
C HIS A 74 -44.52 -2.80 11.88
N ARG A 75 -45.30 -3.27 10.90
CA ARG A 75 -44.81 -4.22 9.90
C ARG A 75 -43.88 -3.61 8.87
N ILE A 76 -44.09 -2.36 8.47
CA ILE A 76 -43.12 -1.63 7.63
C ILE A 76 -41.75 -1.58 8.31
N LYS A 77 -41.73 -1.34 9.63
CA LYS A 77 -40.49 -1.38 10.43
C LYS A 77 -39.84 -2.78 10.37
N ASN A 78 -40.63 -3.84 10.53
CA ASN A 78 -40.10 -5.21 10.46
C ASN A 78 -39.59 -5.57 9.05
N ILE A 79 -40.29 -5.15 7.99
CA ILE A 79 -39.84 -5.35 6.60
C ILE A 79 -38.47 -4.71 6.37
N LEU A 80 -38.25 -3.48 6.85
CA LEU A 80 -36.97 -2.78 6.71
C LEU A 80 -35.83 -3.51 7.41
N LEU A 81 -36.06 -4.03 8.62
CA LEU A 81 -35.07 -4.83 9.33
C LEU A 81 -34.79 -6.15 8.61
N ILE A 82 -35.80 -6.81 8.04
CA ILE A 82 -35.64 -8.04 7.25
C ILE A 82 -34.87 -7.80 5.95
N ILE A 83 -35.06 -6.66 5.29
CA ILE A 83 -34.28 -6.29 4.10
C ILE A 83 -32.82 -6.04 4.45
N LEU A 84 -32.54 -5.51 5.64
CA LEU A 84 -31.18 -5.27 6.13
C LEU A 84 -30.55 -6.50 6.78
N ASP A 85 -31.32 -7.56 7.04
CA ASP A 85 -30.83 -8.85 7.51
C ASP A 85 -30.17 -9.63 6.36
N HIS A 86 -28.92 -10.05 6.58
CA HIS A 86 -28.11 -10.77 5.61
C HIS A 86 -28.41 -12.28 5.60
N GLU A 87 -29.11 -12.80 6.61
CA GLU A 87 -29.52 -14.21 6.67
C GLU A 87 -30.68 -14.54 5.72
N GLN A 88 -31.35 -13.52 5.17
CA GLN A 88 -32.50 -13.66 4.28
C GLN A 88 -32.09 -13.83 2.80
N THR A 89 -32.90 -14.58 2.04
CA THR A 89 -32.61 -14.83 0.62
C THR A 89 -32.73 -13.57 -0.24
N LEU A 90 -31.88 -13.44 -1.27
CA LEU A 90 -31.83 -12.29 -2.17
C LEU A 90 -33.19 -12.00 -2.84
N GLU A 91 -33.86 -13.04 -3.35
CA GLU A 91 -35.17 -12.95 -4.01
C GLU A 91 -36.25 -12.40 -3.08
N PHE A 92 -36.25 -12.84 -1.82
CA PHE A 92 -37.21 -12.38 -0.83
C PHE A 92 -36.98 -10.91 -0.48
N ARG A 93 -35.73 -10.51 -0.26
CA ARG A 93 -35.36 -9.11 0.01
C ARG A 93 -35.75 -8.19 -1.14
N GLU A 94 -35.58 -8.61 -2.41
CA GLU A 94 -35.98 -7.82 -3.58
C GLU A 94 -37.49 -7.60 -3.67
N LEU A 95 -38.26 -8.64 -3.33
CA LEU A 95 -39.71 -8.61 -3.31
C LEU A 95 -40.21 -7.65 -2.22
N LEU A 96 -39.57 -7.66 -1.05
CA LEU A 96 -39.82 -6.70 0.03
C LEU A 96 -39.43 -5.25 -0.34
N CYS A 97 -38.35 -5.06 -1.09
CA CYS A 97 -37.98 -3.72 -1.60
C CYS A 97 -39.01 -3.16 -2.58
N LYS A 98 -39.57 -3.98 -3.46
CA LYS A 98 -40.69 -3.58 -4.32
C LYS A 98 -41.90 -3.16 -3.48
N LEU A 99 -42.13 -3.88 -2.38
CA LEU A 99 -43.30 -3.70 -1.53
C LEU A 99 -43.22 -2.35 -0.82
N LEU A 100 -42.07 -2.07 -0.20
CA LEU A 100 -41.76 -0.77 0.42
C LEU A 100 -41.96 0.41 -0.53
N ASN A 101 -41.51 0.29 -1.78
CA ASN A 101 -41.64 1.37 -2.76
C ASN A 101 -43.08 1.60 -3.24
N SER A 102 -43.99 0.64 -3.02
CA SER A 102 -45.41 0.73 -3.36
C SER A 102 -46.28 1.35 -2.27
N ILE A 103 -45.73 1.61 -1.08
CA ILE A 103 -46.48 2.12 0.08
C ILE A 103 -46.80 3.61 -0.10
N GLU A 104 -48.06 3.98 0.14
CA GLU A 104 -48.53 5.37 0.00
C GLU A 104 -47.92 6.35 1.02
N HIS A 105 -47.80 7.60 0.57
CA HIS A 105 -47.11 8.70 1.24
C HIS A 105 -47.68 9.11 2.62
N SER A 106 -48.94 8.77 2.90
CA SER A 106 -49.67 9.16 4.12
C SER A 106 -49.32 8.28 5.33
N ALA A 107 -48.97 7.01 5.10
CA ALA A 107 -48.59 6.09 6.16
C ALA A 107 -47.15 6.34 6.66
N SER A 108 -46.25 6.80 5.79
CA SER A 108 -44.83 6.84 6.13
C SER A 108 -44.43 7.95 7.11
N LEU A 109 -45.12 9.09 7.13
CA LEU A 109 -44.77 10.24 7.97
C LEU A 109 -44.93 9.98 9.49
N SER A 110 -45.73 9.00 9.89
CA SER A 110 -45.99 8.66 11.30
C SER A 110 -45.08 7.55 11.85
N LEU A 111 -44.11 7.05 11.07
CA LEU A 111 -43.18 6.02 11.52
C LEU A 111 -42.17 6.58 12.53
N ASN A 112 -42.27 6.10 13.77
CA ASN A 112 -41.26 6.33 14.80
C ASN A 112 -40.27 5.15 14.83
N TYR A 113 -39.18 5.26 14.06
CA TYR A 113 -38.12 4.25 14.04
C TYR A 113 -37.21 4.33 15.26
N ASP A 114 -36.69 3.17 15.66
CA ASP A 114 -35.44 3.13 16.42
C ASP A 114 -34.30 3.28 15.42
N TRP A 115 -33.86 4.52 15.23
CA TRP A 115 -32.84 4.87 14.24
C TRP A 115 -31.47 4.26 14.57
N THR A 116 -31.19 3.96 15.83
CA THR A 116 -29.93 3.34 16.24
C THR A 116 -29.84 1.88 15.79
N GLN A 117 -30.96 1.15 15.90
CA GLN A 117 -31.07 -0.21 15.39
C GLN A 117 -30.94 -0.26 13.86
N LEU A 118 -31.57 0.70 13.18
CA LEU A 118 -31.50 0.82 11.73
C LEU A 118 -30.09 1.18 11.25
N GLU A 119 -29.41 2.11 11.91
CA GLU A 119 -28.02 2.49 11.62
C GLU A 119 -27.08 1.29 11.79
N THR A 120 -27.24 0.52 12.87
CA THR A 120 -26.47 -0.71 13.10
C THR A 120 -26.72 -1.76 12.00
N ALA A 121 -27.98 -1.92 11.57
CA ALA A 121 -28.35 -2.85 10.50
C ALA A 121 -27.87 -2.40 9.11
N MET A 122 -27.79 -1.08 8.87
CA MET A 122 -27.19 -0.53 7.66
C MET A 122 -25.68 -0.76 7.64
N HIS A 123 -25.00 -0.65 8.78
CA HIS A 123 -23.56 -0.93 8.90
C HIS A 123 -23.20 -2.40 8.67
N SER A 124 -24.07 -3.33 9.06
CA SER A 124 -23.86 -4.77 8.82
C SER A 124 -24.24 -5.21 7.41
N GLN A 125 -24.89 -4.36 6.62
CA GLN A 125 -25.33 -4.72 5.28
C GLN A 125 -24.22 -4.52 4.25
N HIS A 126 -23.77 -5.62 3.66
CA HIS A 126 -22.71 -5.61 2.65
C HIS A 126 -23.25 -5.50 1.22
N ASP A 127 -24.51 -5.87 0.99
CA ASP A 127 -25.08 -5.80 -0.36
C ASP A 127 -25.56 -4.37 -0.65
N PRO A 128 -24.90 -3.69 -1.61
CA PRO A 128 -25.24 -2.33 -1.98
C PRO A 128 -26.73 -2.19 -2.36
N LYS A 129 -27.27 -3.10 -3.17
CA LYS A 129 -28.58 -2.94 -3.82
C LYS A 129 -29.70 -2.67 -2.83
N PHE A 130 -29.66 -3.34 -1.67
CA PHE A 130 -30.68 -3.23 -0.63
C PHE A 130 -30.57 -1.94 0.17
N LEU A 131 -29.35 -1.45 0.41
CA LEU A 131 -29.14 -0.12 0.99
C LEU A 131 -29.78 0.97 0.11
N THR A 132 -29.61 0.91 -1.21
CA THR A 132 -30.25 1.89 -2.12
C THR A 132 -31.77 1.89 -2.01
N TYR A 133 -32.41 0.73 -1.91
CA TYR A 133 -33.86 0.65 -1.79
C TYR A 133 -34.38 1.22 -0.47
N VAL A 134 -33.72 0.85 0.62
CA VAL A 134 -34.03 1.36 1.96
C VAL A 134 -33.85 2.87 1.99
N TRP A 135 -32.77 3.37 1.41
CA TRP A 135 -32.52 4.79 1.38
C TRP A 135 -33.47 5.57 0.46
N ARG A 136 -33.85 5.04 -0.71
CA ARG A 136 -34.87 5.65 -1.57
C ARG A 136 -36.24 5.74 -0.89
N PHE A 137 -36.56 4.75 -0.05
CA PHE A 137 -37.76 4.82 0.78
C PHE A 137 -37.64 5.96 1.81
N PHE A 138 -36.49 6.06 2.49
CA PHE A 138 -36.28 7.14 3.46
C PHE A 138 -36.14 8.53 2.83
N SER A 139 -35.58 8.67 1.63
CA SER A 139 -35.43 9.97 0.96
C SER A 139 -36.79 10.57 0.63
N LYS A 140 -37.79 9.73 0.31
CA LYS A 140 -39.17 10.16 0.05
C LYS A 140 -39.94 10.58 1.30
N HIS A 141 -39.60 10.06 2.47
CA HIS A 141 -40.50 10.10 3.63
C HIS A 141 -39.88 10.63 4.93
N HIS A 142 -38.56 10.52 5.08
CA HIS A 142 -37.80 10.89 6.26
C HIS A 142 -36.47 11.57 5.89
N GLN A 143 -36.50 12.47 4.90
CA GLN A 143 -35.31 13.09 4.32
C GLN A 143 -34.35 13.68 5.38
N THR A 144 -34.87 14.48 6.32
CA THR A 144 -34.03 15.12 7.36
C THR A 144 -33.32 14.12 8.26
N LYS A 145 -33.98 13.02 8.62
CA LYS A 145 -33.37 11.95 9.43
C LYS A 145 -32.42 11.08 8.63
N LEU A 146 -32.71 10.87 7.34
CA LEU A 146 -31.79 10.18 6.44
C LEU A 146 -30.51 10.98 6.27
N GLU A 147 -30.59 12.30 6.10
CA GLU A 147 -29.43 13.20 6.06
C GLU A 147 -28.59 13.06 7.34
N ASP A 148 -29.20 13.11 8.53
CA ASP A 148 -28.50 12.91 9.81
C ASP A 148 -27.77 11.55 9.92
N ILE A 149 -28.36 10.48 9.38
CA ILE A 149 -27.75 9.13 9.40
C ILE A 149 -26.63 9.05 8.36
N LEU A 150 -26.84 9.59 7.17
CA LEU A 150 -25.84 9.61 6.12
C LEU A 150 -24.60 10.41 6.56
N VAL A 151 -24.79 11.52 7.27
CA VAL A 151 -23.71 12.32 7.88
C VAL A 151 -22.85 11.48 8.83
N ARG A 152 -23.46 10.63 9.66
CA ARG A 152 -22.75 9.77 10.61
C ARG A 152 -22.08 8.56 9.97
N THR A 153 -22.69 8.06 8.90
CA THR A 153 -22.20 6.85 8.20
C THR A 153 -21.13 7.16 7.16
N LEU A 154 -21.19 8.31 6.49
CA LEU A 154 -20.25 8.74 5.43
C LEU A 154 -18.76 8.60 5.82
N PRO A 155 -18.30 8.98 7.04
CA PRO A 155 -16.89 8.82 7.43
C PRO A 155 -16.43 7.36 7.53
N ILE A 156 -17.36 6.41 7.66
CA ILE A 156 -17.09 5.00 7.93
C ILE A 156 -17.13 4.16 6.64
N ILE A 157 -17.76 4.68 5.57
CA ILE A 157 -17.91 3.98 4.30
C ILE A 157 -16.56 3.94 3.56
N LYS A 158 -15.89 2.79 3.66
CA LYS A 158 -14.68 2.47 2.87
C LYS A 158 -14.98 1.66 1.61
N ASN A 159 -16.15 1.03 1.54
CA ASN A 159 -16.60 0.16 0.44
C ASN A 159 -17.97 0.64 -0.05
N ASN A 160 -18.25 0.53 -1.36
CA ASN A 160 -19.53 0.89 -2.04
C ASN A 160 -19.76 2.38 -2.40
N ASP A 161 -18.71 3.07 -2.86
CA ASP A 161 -18.79 4.48 -3.31
C ASP A 161 -19.85 4.74 -4.37
N GLU A 162 -19.97 3.86 -5.38
CA GLU A 162 -20.90 4.03 -6.50
C GLU A 162 -22.33 4.27 -6.01
N LEU A 163 -22.75 3.49 -5.03
CA LEU A 163 -24.09 3.55 -4.50
C LEU A 163 -24.39 4.79 -3.69
N PHE A 164 -23.42 5.19 -2.89
CA PHE A 164 -23.56 6.38 -2.09
C PHE A 164 -23.66 7.60 -3.01
N LEU A 165 -22.87 7.64 -4.09
CA LEU A 165 -22.96 8.67 -5.12
C LEU A 165 -24.31 8.63 -5.84
N LEU A 166 -24.80 7.46 -6.25
CA LEU A 166 -26.14 7.33 -6.86
C LEU A 166 -27.26 7.81 -5.93
N LEU A 167 -27.13 7.59 -4.64
CA LEU A 167 -28.07 8.13 -3.67
C LEU A 167 -27.99 9.66 -3.60
N LEU A 168 -26.79 10.22 -3.48
CA LEU A 168 -26.60 11.67 -3.43
C LEU A 168 -27.17 12.35 -4.68
N ILE A 169 -27.10 11.69 -5.84
CA ILE A 169 -27.72 12.16 -7.10
C ILE A 169 -29.25 12.22 -7.00
N ASP A 170 -29.85 11.24 -6.32
CA ASP A 170 -31.30 11.15 -6.15
C ASP A 170 -31.84 12.07 -5.01
N LEU A 171 -30.96 12.73 -4.22
CA LEU A 171 -31.39 13.60 -3.12
C LEU A 171 -31.88 14.97 -3.64
N PRO A 172 -32.96 15.53 -3.07
CA PRO A 172 -33.47 16.85 -3.46
C PRO A 172 -32.53 17.99 -3.12
N SER A 173 -31.73 17.85 -2.07
CA SER A 173 -30.70 18.80 -1.65
C SER A 173 -29.49 18.05 -1.14
N ILE A 174 -28.31 18.46 -1.61
CA ILE A 174 -27.02 17.94 -1.16
C ILE A 174 -26.27 18.94 -0.28
N GLN A 175 -26.90 20.06 0.08
CA GLN A 175 -26.28 21.20 0.75
C GLN A 175 -25.57 20.82 2.05
N LEU A 176 -26.18 19.92 2.83
CA LEU A 176 -25.61 19.47 4.09
C LEU A 176 -24.31 18.68 3.87
N PHE A 177 -24.26 17.82 2.85
CA PHE A 177 -23.06 17.03 2.50
C PHE A 177 -21.95 17.88 1.91
N ILE A 178 -22.29 18.87 1.10
CA ILE A 178 -21.33 19.79 0.50
C ILE A 178 -20.48 20.50 1.56
N THR A 179 -21.01 20.72 2.77
CA THR A 179 -20.28 21.34 3.89
C THR A 179 -19.32 20.40 4.62
N MET A 180 -19.32 19.10 4.29
CA MET A 180 -18.54 18.08 4.98
C MET A 180 -17.25 17.73 4.24
N PRO A 181 -16.08 17.68 4.92
CA PRO A 181 -14.82 17.22 4.31
C PRO A 181 -14.90 15.80 3.75
N SER A 182 -15.59 14.89 4.44
CA SER A 182 -15.75 13.48 4.02
C SER A 182 -16.50 13.32 2.70
N PHE A 183 -17.38 14.25 2.33
CA PHE A 183 -18.04 14.26 1.04
C PHE A 183 -17.06 14.55 -0.10
N TRP A 184 -16.18 15.53 0.11
CA TRP A 184 -15.14 15.87 -0.87
C TRP A 184 -14.09 14.76 -0.99
N TYR A 185 -13.71 14.11 0.12
CA TYR A 185 -12.87 12.92 0.04
C TYR A 185 -13.53 11.76 -0.71
N LEU A 186 -14.84 11.55 -0.55
CA LEU A 186 -15.59 10.58 -1.34
C LEU A 186 -15.54 10.93 -2.83
N LEU A 187 -15.77 12.20 -3.19
CA LEU A 187 -15.66 12.66 -4.57
C LEU A 187 -14.26 12.44 -5.12
N GLN A 188 -13.22 12.85 -4.40
CA GLN A 188 -11.83 12.68 -4.81
C GLN A 188 -11.48 11.19 -5.02
N ARG A 189 -11.86 10.32 -4.08
CA ARG A 189 -11.66 8.87 -4.19
C ARG A 189 -12.40 8.31 -5.40
N SER A 190 -13.65 8.74 -5.61
CA SER A 190 -14.49 8.28 -6.72
C SER A 190 -13.92 8.64 -8.09
N LEU A 191 -13.20 9.77 -8.20
CA LEU A 191 -12.57 10.24 -9.44
C LEU A 191 -11.14 9.68 -9.63
N GLY A 192 -10.41 9.42 -8.55
CA GLY A 192 -9.03 8.91 -8.58
C GLY A 192 -8.89 7.40 -8.82
N ASP A 193 -9.90 6.60 -8.48
CA ASP A 193 -9.81 5.14 -8.61
C ASP A 193 -9.64 4.69 -10.07
N CYS A 194 -8.50 4.05 -10.37
CA CYS A 194 -8.10 3.64 -11.72
C CYS A 194 -8.41 2.16 -12.02
N THR A 195 -9.15 1.45 -11.17
CA THR A 195 -9.51 0.06 -11.44
C THR A 195 -10.57 -0.06 -12.56
N SER A 196 -10.48 -1.10 -13.40
CA SER A 196 -11.36 -1.27 -14.57
C SER A 196 -12.85 -1.49 -14.25
N ASN A 197 -13.20 -1.65 -12.98
CA ASN A 197 -14.57 -1.86 -12.51
C ASN A 197 -15.28 -0.58 -12.02
N THR A 198 -14.64 0.60 -12.07
CA THR A 198 -15.15 1.83 -11.43
C THR A 198 -15.60 2.92 -12.39
N ASP A 199 -15.77 2.61 -13.69
CA ASP A 199 -16.25 3.56 -14.70
C ASP A 199 -17.55 4.26 -14.28
N ARG A 200 -18.48 3.49 -13.68
CA ARG A 200 -19.76 4.03 -13.22
C ARG A 200 -19.60 4.93 -12.00
N THR A 201 -18.78 4.54 -11.03
CA THR A 201 -18.42 5.35 -9.85
C THR A 201 -17.85 6.70 -10.27
N ARG A 202 -16.91 6.69 -11.22
CA ARG A 202 -16.28 7.90 -11.77
C ARG A 202 -17.29 8.82 -12.44
N LYS A 203 -18.17 8.28 -13.28
CA LYS A 203 -19.24 9.04 -13.93
C LYS A 203 -20.22 9.65 -12.93
N CYS A 204 -20.57 8.93 -11.86
CA CYS A 204 -21.45 9.45 -10.82
C CYS A 204 -20.77 10.58 -10.03
N GLY A 205 -19.51 10.41 -9.65
CA GLY A 205 -18.73 11.44 -8.97
C GLY A 205 -18.56 12.70 -9.82
N LEU A 206 -18.23 12.54 -11.11
CA LEU A 206 -18.09 13.66 -12.04
C LEU A 206 -19.42 14.39 -12.25
N TYR A 207 -20.51 13.64 -12.42
CA TYR A 207 -21.85 14.21 -12.57
C TYR A 207 -22.24 15.05 -11.34
N LEU A 208 -22.07 14.50 -10.12
CA LEU A 208 -22.32 15.25 -8.89
C LEU A 208 -21.49 16.52 -8.81
N PHE A 209 -20.21 16.42 -9.14
CA PHE A 209 -19.32 17.57 -9.09
C PHE A 209 -19.73 18.66 -10.09
N GLN A 210 -20.11 18.28 -11.31
CA GLN A 210 -20.67 19.20 -12.31
C GLN A 210 -21.97 19.86 -11.84
N GLN A 211 -22.89 19.10 -11.23
CA GLN A 211 -24.14 19.66 -10.70
C GLN A 211 -23.88 20.72 -9.62
N ILE A 212 -22.90 20.49 -8.74
CA ILE A 212 -22.52 21.46 -7.71
C ILE A 212 -22.02 22.77 -8.33
N LEU A 213 -21.18 22.68 -9.36
CA LEU A 213 -20.57 23.87 -10.01
C LEU A 213 -21.55 24.66 -10.89
N ILE A 214 -22.57 24.00 -11.44
CA ILE A 214 -23.61 24.63 -12.27
C ILE A 214 -24.68 25.30 -11.39
N ASN A 215 -24.96 24.74 -10.21
CA ASN A 215 -26.00 25.27 -9.33
C ASN A 215 -25.56 26.59 -8.68
N ASP A 216 -26.26 27.67 -9.02
CA ASP A 216 -26.03 29.02 -8.50
C ASP A 216 -26.25 29.15 -6.98
N GLU A 217 -26.91 28.18 -6.33
CA GLU A 217 -27.10 28.14 -4.88
C GLU A 217 -25.79 27.83 -4.12
N TYR A 218 -24.79 27.28 -4.79
CA TYR A 218 -23.55 26.77 -4.18
C TYR A 218 -22.31 27.63 -4.47
N LYS A 219 -22.50 28.94 -4.70
CA LYS A 219 -21.44 29.89 -5.10
C LYS A 219 -20.38 30.21 -4.05
N HIS A 220 -20.53 29.76 -2.81
CA HIS A 220 -19.58 30.05 -1.73
C HIS A 220 -19.38 28.81 -0.86
N ILE A 221 -18.52 27.91 -1.30
CA ILE A 221 -18.11 26.74 -0.53
C ILE A 221 -16.62 26.90 -0.22
N GLU A 222 -16.26 26.91 1.05
CA GLU A 222 -14.87 26.84 1.50
C GLU A 222 -14.78 25.78 2.58
N ILE A 223 -14.00 24.73 2.32
CA ILE A 223 -13.71 23.70 3.32
C ILE A 223 -12.23 23.53 3.40
N LYS A 224 -11.73 23.55 4.63
CA LYS A 224 -10.32 23.35 4.93
C LYS A 224 -10.04 21.88 5.22
N ASP A 225 -8.91 21.43 4.71
CA ASP A 225 -8.30 20.17 5.06
C ASP A 225 -7.57 20.32 6.39
N GLU A 226 -8.11 19.68 7.43
CA GLU A 226 -7.54 19.70 8.78
C GLU A 226 -6.11 19.14 8.83
N LYS A 227 -5.77 18.21 7.92
CA LYS A 227 -4.45 17.55 7.93
C LYS A 227 -3.35 18.44 7.35
N PHE A 228 -3.69 19.33 6.41
CA PHE A 228 -2.69 20.06 5.60
C PHE A 228 -2.83 21.58 5.62
N ASN A 229 -3.79 22.11 6.40
CA ASN A 229 -4.03 23.55 6.54
C ASN A 229 -4.18 24.26 5.19
N ARG A 230 -4.90 23.62 4.26
CA ARG A 230 -5.20 24.10 2.91
C ARG A 230 -6.68 23.96 2.62
N SER A 231 -7.19 24.67 1.63
CA SER A 231 -8.57 24.54 1.19
C SER A 231 -8.74 23.21 0.44
N LEU A 232 -9.43 22.24 1.05
CA LEU A 232 -9.83 21.00 0.39
C LEU A 232 -10.70 21.30 -0.83
N ILE A 233 -11.61 22.26 -0.69
CA ILE A 233 -12.40 22.82 -1.79
C ILE A 233 -12.60 24.32 -1.53
N LEU A 234 -12.50 25.12 -2.59
CA LEU A 234 -12.94 26.51 -2.63
C LEU A 234 -13.73 26.71 -3.92
N ILE A 235 -15.03 26.96 -3.82
CA ILE A 235 -15.91 27.29 -4.95
C ILE A 235 -16.44 28.69 -4.71
N ASP A 236 -16.01 29.60 -5.57
CA ASP A 236 -16.43 30.99 -5.66
C ASP A 236 -16.32 31.46 -7.12
N GLU A 237 -16.69 32.73 -7.37
CA GLU A 237 -16.60 33.31 -8.72
C GLU A 237 -15.14 33.37 -9.23
N THR A 238 -14.13 33.37 -8.35
CA THR A 238 -12.71 33.43 -8.74
C THR A 238 -12.15 32.07 -9.14
N THR A 239 -12.62 31.00 -8.49
CA THR A 239 -12.20 29.60 -8.69
C THR A 239 -13.08 28.83 -9.68
N LYS A 240 -14.22 29.38 -10.12
CA LYS A 240 -15.13 28.73 -11.08
C LYS A 240 -14.45 28.32 -12.39
N GLN A 241 -13.57 29.17 -12.92
CA GLN A 241 -12.80 28.85 -14.13
C GLN A 241 -11.80 27.71 -13.89
N PHE A 242 -11.16 27.67 -12.73
CA PHE A 242 -10.25 26.60 -12.33
C PHE A 242 -10.97 25.24 -12.33
N TRP A 243 -12.16 25.15 -11.72
CA TRP A 243 -12.92 23.90 -11.67
C TRP A 243 -13.46 23.47 -13.04
N THR A 244 -13.82 24.45 -13.87
CA THR A 244 -14.21 24.18 -15.26
C THR A 244 -13.04 23.60 -16.05
N ASP A 245 -11.84 24.16 -15.91
CA ASP A 245 -10.63 23.64 -16.55
C ASP A 245 -10.24 22.25 -16.01
N PHE A 246 -10.42 22.00 -14.70
CA PHE A 246 -10.24 20.68 -14.09
C PHE A 246 -11.15 19.63 -14.72
N ILE A 247 -12.46 19.90 -14.82
CA ILE A 247 -13.44 18.97 -15.41
C ILE A 247 -13.12 18.68 -16.87
N VAL A 248 -12.83 19.72 -17.65
CA VAL A 248 -12.49 19.57 -19.07
C VAL A 248 -11.24 18.70 -19.23
N LEU A 249 -10.22 18.91 -18.40
CA LEU A 249 -9.02 18.07 -18.40
C LEU A 249 -9.33 16.62 -18.00
N TYR A 250 -10.15 16.42 -16.98
CA TYR A 250 -10.54 15.09 -16.52
C TYR A 250 -11.27 14.31 -17.64
N GLU A 251 -12.26 14.91 -18.29
CA GLU A 251 -13.01 14.30 -19.41
C GLU A 251 -12.09 14.00 -20.60
N MET A 252 -11.21 14.93 -20.98
CA MET A 252 -10.24 14.72 -22.06
C MET A 252 -9.30 13.53 -21.80
N LEU A 253 -8.93 13.31 -20.53
CA LEU A 253 -8.08 12.18 -20.13
C LEU A 253 -8.84 10.86 -20.12
N GLU A 254 -10.15 10.88 -19.87
CA GLU A 254 -11.00 9.69 -19.92
C GLU A 254 -11.18 9.18 -21.36
N ASP A 255 -11.33 10.07 -22.33
CA ASP A 255 -11.50 9.70 -23.74
C ASP A 255 -10.21 9.22 -24.44
N GLY A 256 -9.06 9.22 -23.73
CA GLY A 256 -7.81 8.65 -24.21
C GLY A 256 -7.19 9.37 -25.41
N VAL A 257 -7.53 10.63 -25.65
CA VAL A 257 -7.13 11.36 -26.86
C VAL A 257 -5.66 11.81 -26.77
N VAL A 258 -4.76 10.99 -27.34
CA VAL A 258 -3.29 11.16 -27.31
C VAL A 258 -2.81 12.45 -28.00
N HIS A 259 -3.63 13.04 -28.87
CA HIS A 259 -3.26 14.24 -29.66
C HIS A 259 -3.28 15.55 -28.83
N LEU A 260 -3.68 15.50 -27.56
CA LEU A 260 -3.91 16.69 -26.71
C LEU A 260 -2.72 17.07 -25.80
N ILE A 261 -1.57 16.39 -25.89
CA ILE A 261 -0.42 16.59 -24.95
C ILE A 261 -0.03 18.07 -24.76
N LYS A 262 0.05 18.87 -25.84
CA LYS A 262 0.43 20.29 -25.77
C LYS A 262 -0.65 21.21 -25.15
N PRO A 263 -1.94 21.12 -25.54
CA PRO A 263 -3.00 21.81 -24.83
C PRO A 263 -3.10 21.43 -23.34
N LEU A 264 -2.95 20.15 -23.00
CA LEU A 264 -2.98 19.65 -21.61
C LEU A 264 -1.88 20.31 -20.76
N LEU A 265 -0.65 20.32 -21.28
CA LEU A 265 0.55 20.95 -20.69
C LEU A 265 0.28 22.33 -20.08
N THR A 266 -0.19 23.26 -20.90
CA THR A 266 -0.41 24.66 -20.46
C THR A 266 -1.54 24.80 -19.44
N LYS A 267 -2.51 23.89 -19.45
CA LYS A 267 -3.60 23.89 -18.48
C LYS A 267 -3.15 23.31 -17.13
N PHE A 268 -2.31 22.27 -17.13
CA PHE A 268 -1.74 21.73 -15.89
C PHE A 268 -0.88 22.73 -15.14
N ASP A 269 -0.01 23.47 -15.85
CA ASP A 269 0.79 24.53 -15.23
C ASP A 269 -0.08 25.63 -14.61
N ARG A 270 -1.16 26.02 -15.31
CA ARG A 270 -2.14 26.99 -14.81
C ARG A 270 -2.89 26.48 -13.58
N LEU A 271 -3.36 25.22 -13.60
CA LEU A 271 -4.02 24.64 -12.44
C LEU A 271 -3.06 24.58 -11.26
N LEU A 272 -1.80 24.16 -11.46
CA LEU A 272 -0.81 24.14 -10.40
C LEU A 272 -0.55 25.55 -9.83
N SER A 273 -0.29 26.55 -10.68
CA SER A 273 -0.05 27.92 -10.21
C SER A 273 -1.25 28.45 -9.44
N PHE A 274 -2.47 28.18 -9.91
CA PHE A 274 -3.70 28.62 -9.28
C PHE A 274 -3.93 27.90 -7.94
N SER A 275 -3.68 26.59 -7.87
CA SER A 275 -3.78 25.85 -6.61
C SER A 275 -2.80 26.36 -5.55
N LEU A 276 -1.60 26.75 -5.95
CA LEU A 276 -0.62 27.34 -5.03
C LEU A 276 -1.00 28.76 -4.60
N GLU A 277 -1.52 29.58 -5.51
CA GLU A 277 -1.96 30.96 -5.23
C GLU A 277 -3.16 31.01 -4.27
N HIS A 278 -4.11 30.08 -4.42
CA HIS A 278 -5.33 30.00 -3.63
C HIS A 278 -5.28 28.96 -2.48
N GLU A 279 -4.10 28.44 -2.17
CA GLU A 279 -3.88 27.41 -1.13
C GLU A 279 -4.84 26.20 -1.24
N LEU A 280 -5.19 25.80 -2.46
CA LEU A 280 -6.02 24.63 -2.72
C LEU A 280 -5.22 23.34 -2.48
N SER A 281 -5.91 22.29 -2.04
CA SER A 281 -5.32 20.96 -1.87
C SER A 281 -4.85 20.40 -3.22
N LEU A 282 -3.59 19.95 -3.27
CA LEU A 282 -2.99 19.35 -4.47
C LEU A 282 -3.56 17.95 -4.79
N THR A 283 -4.33 17.38 -3.88
CA THR A 283 -5.03 16.09 -4.07
C THR A 283 -5.91 16.09 -5.33
N TRP A 284 -6.53 17.21 -5.69
CA TRP A 284 -7.26 17.34 -6.95
C TRP A 284 -6.34 17.21 -8.18
N LEU A 285 -5.17 17.87 -8.18
CA LEU A 285 -4.19 17.70 -9.25
C LEU A 285 -3.68 16.25 -9.33
N PHE A 286 -3.52 15.59 -8.19
CA PHE A 286 -3.10 14.19 -8.14
C PHE A 286 -4.09 13.26 -8.80
N ILE A 287 -5.40 13.50 -8.70
CA ILE A 287 -6.42 12.74 -9.45
C ILE A 287 -6.11 12.80 -10.96
N LEU A 288 -5.85 14.00 -11.50
CA LEU A 288 -5.51 14.15 -12.92
C LEU A 288 -4.19 13.44 -13.27
N LEU A 289 -3.18 13.49 -12.39
CA LEU A 289 -1.91 12.78 -12.58
C LEU A 289 -2.09 11.26 -12.56
N GLN A 290 -2.91 10.72 -11.66
CA GLN A 290 -3.22 9.28 -11.63
C GLN A 290 -3.86 8.84 -12.94
N ARG A 291 -4.78 9.64 -13.49
CA ARG A 291 -5.41 9.34 -14.80
C ARG A 291 -4.40 9.38 -15.95
N LEU A 292 -3.47 10.34 -15.92
CA LEU A 292 -2.37 10.41 -16.89
C LEU A 292 -1.47 9.18 -16.82
N PHE A 293 -1.13 8.71 -15.62
CA PHE A 293 -0.32 7.52 -15.41
C PHE A 293 -1.04 6.22 -15.76
N ALA A 294 -2.37 6.16 -15.56
CA ALA A 294 -3.20 5.02 -15.94
C ALA A 294 -3.43 4.93 -17.46
N ASN A 295 -3.15 6.00 -18.20
CA ASN A 295 -3.28 5.99 -19.66
C ASN A 295 -2.24 5.05 -20.31
N SER A 296 -2.66 4.28 -21.31
CA SER A 296 -1.80 3.34 -22.02
C SER A 296 -0.71 4.02 -22.88
N SER A 297 -0.83 5.33 -23.11
CA SER A 297 0.12 6.12 -23.91
C SER A 297 1.44 6.34 -23.16
N SER A 298 2.48 5.58 -23.54
CA SER A 298 3.84 5.75 -23.03
C SER A 298 4.35 7.21 -23.12
N PRO A 299 4.22 7.95 -24.24
CA PRO A 299 4.63 9.36 -24.30
C PRO A 299 3.99 10.26 -23.24
N LEU A 300 2.71 10.03 -22.95
CA LEU A 300 1.97 10.82 -21.97
C LEU A 300 2.51 10.57 -20.57
N ALA A 301 2.69 9.31 -20.18
CA ALA A 301 3.24 8.96 -18.88
C ALA A 301 4.69 9.45 -18.69
N ARG A 302 5.51 9.44 -19.74
CA ARG A 302 6.87 10.03 -19.73
C ARG A 302 6.80 11.53 -19.48
N TRP A 303 5.92 12.23 -20.18
CA TRP A 303 5.71 13.66 -19.97
C TRP A 303 5.24 13.94 -18.54
N THR A 304 4.27 13.19 -18.03
CA THR A 304 3.73 13.34 -16.67
C THR A 304 4.79 13.17 -15.60
N LEU A 305 5.65 12.16 -15.71
CA LEU A 305 6.80 11.99 -14.79
C LEU A 305 7.73 13.20 -14.82
N ARG A 306 8.11 13.69 -16.01
CA ARG A 306 8.99 14.86 -16.13
C ARG A 306 8.35 16.10 -15.53
N TRP A 307 7.08 16.34 -15.87
CA TRP A 307 6.32 17.45 -15.35
C TRP A 307 6.26 17.38 -13.82
N PHE A 308 5.95 16.21 -13.25
CA PHE A 308 5.94 15.98 -11.81
C PHE A 308 7.31 16.33 -11.19
N PHE A 309 8.41 15.77 -11.71
CA PHE A 309 9.75 16.04 -11.19
C PHE A 309 10.18 17.50 -11.33
N HIS A 310 9.75 18.22 -12.37
CA HIS A 310 10.11 19.63 -12.56
C HIS A 310 9.21 20.58 -11.77
N ALA A 311 7.90 20.37 -11.78
CA ALA A 311 6.89 21.31 -11.30
C ALA A 311 6.58 21.13 -9.81
N MET A 312 6.59 19.91 -9.28
CA MET A 312 6.33 19.64 -7.86
C MET A 312 7.59 19.87 -7.03
N LYS A 313 7.96 21.14 -6.84
CA LYS A 313 9.19 21.56 -6.14
C LYS A 313 9.05 21.66 -4.61
N LEU A 314 7.83 21.55 -4.09
CA LEU A 314 7.53 21.95 -2.72
C LEU A 314 7.65 20.77 -1.74
N PRO A 315 8.21 20.98 -0.53
CA PRO A 315 8.12 20.06 0.58
C PRO A 315 6.69 20.14 1.14
N ASP A 316 5.75 19.57 0.39
CA ASP A 316 4.38 19.38 0.82
C ASP A 316 4.19 17.90 1.12
N SER A 317 3.68 17.57 2.30
CA SER A 317 3.43 16.19 2.71
C SER A 317 2.45 15.49 1.76
N HIS A 318 1.56 16.23 1.10
CA HIS A 318 0.74 15.69 0.01
C HIS A 318 1.59 15.14 -1.15
N VAL A 319 2.62 15.88 -1.56
CA VAL A 319 3.49 15.52 -2.70
C VAL A 319 4.36 14.32 -2.32
N GLU A 320 4.84 14.26 -1.09
CA GLU A 320 5.58 13.11 -0.55
C GLU A 320 4.71 11.85 -0.51
N ASP A 321 3.52 11.93 0.10
CA ASP A 321 2.57 10.81 0.17
C ASP A 321 2.27 10.31 -1.25
N PHE A 322 1.97 11.21 -2.20
CA PHE A 322 1.70 10.85 -3.59
C PHE A 322 2.91 10.23 -4.32
N PHE A 323 4.11 10.78 -4.11
CA PHE A 323 5.33 10.25 -4.70
C PHE A 323 5.58 8.82 -4.23
N LEU A 324 5.53 8.58 -2.92
CA LEU A 324 5.78 7.29 -2.30
C LEU A 324 4.68 6.26 -2.63
N GLU A 325 3.41 6.64 -2.54
CA GLU A 325 2.30 5.69 -2.71
C GLU A 325 2.04 5.36 -4.18
N TYR A 326 2.16 6.34 -5.07
CA TYR A 326 1.71 6.20 -6.46
C TYR A 326 2.85 6.25 -7.47
N VAL A 327 3.72 7.26 -7.43
CA VAL A 327 4.77 7.44 -8.46
C VAL A 327 5.81 6.31 -8.38
N VAL A 328 6.23 5.93 -7.18
CA VAL A 328 7.15 4.81 -6.94
C VAL A 328 6.55 3.48 -7.42
N ASP A 329 5.28 3.21 -7.06
CA ASP A 329 4.55 1.99 -7.48
C ASP A 329 4.41 1.91 -8.99
N TRP A 330 3.96 2.99 -9.61
CA TRP A 330 3.81 3.05 -11.06
C TRP A 330 5.16 2.85 -11.77
N SER A 331 6.22 3.45 -11.22
CA SER A 331 7.59 3.31 -11.74
C SER A 331 8.11 1.88 -11.66
N SER A 332 7.71 1.10 -10.66
CA SER A 332 8.20 -0.27 -10.45
C SER A 332 8.11 -1.14 -11.70
N ASN A 333 7.02 -1.02 -12.47
CA ASN A 333 6.76 -1.82 -13.68
C ASN A 333 6.92 -1.02 -14.99
N ASN A 334 6.78 0.30 -14.97
CA ASN A 334 6.70 1.10 -16.20
C ASN A 334 7.98 1.88 -16.53
N PHE A 335 8.97 1.95 -15.62
CA PHE A 335 10.22 2.67 -15.88
C PHE A 335 11.07 2.05 -17.01
N VAL A 336 10.78 0.81 -17.41
CA VAL A 336 11.42 0.10 -18.54
C VAL A 336 11.16 0.83 -19.87
N PHE A 337 10.03 1.51 -20.01
CA PHE A 337 9.60 2.18 -21.25
C PHE A 337 10.24 3.56 -21.48
N LEU A 338 11.23 3.94 -20.67
CA LEU A 338 11.86 5.27 -20.72
C LEU A 338 13.09 5.37 -21.64
N LYS A 339 13.46 4.29 -22.34
CA LYS A 339 14.57 4.35 -23.31
C LYS A 339 14.06 4.73 -24.71
N GLY A 340 14.53 5.88 -25.20
CA GLY A 340 14.72 6.14 -26.63
C GLY A 340 13.56 6.79 -27.38
N GLU A 341 13.91 7.89 -28.04
CA GLU A 341 13.29 8.58 -29.19
C GLU A 341 11.99 9.41 -28.99
N GLU A 342 12.19 10.69 -29.35
CA GLU A 342 11.28 11.74 -29.81
C GLU A 342 10.10 12.16 -28.92
N ILE A 343 10.37 13.13 -28.03
CA ILE A 343 9.80 14.50 -28.11
C ILE A 343 10.91 15.46 -27.61
N SER A 344 11.71 16.01 -28.53
CA SER A 344 12.49 17.27 -28.43
C SER A 344 13.23 17.70 -27.14
N ASP A 345 13.58 16.83 -26.18
CA ASP A 345 14.12 17.26 -24.88
C ASP A 345 15.52 16.74 -24.55
N SER A 346 16.32 17.60 -23.92
CA SER A 346 17.77 17.51 -23.71
C SER A 346 18.25 16.66 -22.52
N GLN A 347 17.36 16.18 -21.63
CA GLN A 347 17.77 15.47 -20.41
C GLN A 347 17.11 14.07 -20.24
N PRO A 348 17.90 13.02 -19.89
CA PRO A 348 17.40 11.69 -19.56
C PRO A 348 16.57 11.69 -18.26
N MET A 349 15.58 10.80 -18.16
CA MET A 349 14.66 10.74 -17.01
C MET A 349 15.39 10.47 -15.68
N GLU A 350 16.47 9.70 -15.73
CA GLU A 350 17.32 9.42 -14.58
C GLU A 350 17.88 10.71 -13.96
N GLN A 351 18.22 11.70 -14.79
CA GLN A 351 18.66 13.04 -14.33
C GLN A 351 17.48 13.86 -13.77
N CYS A 352 16.28 13.74 -14.36
CA CYS A 352 15.08 14.37 -13.80
C CYS A 352 14.79 13.84 -12.39
N LEU A 353 14.80 12.51 -12.22
CA LEU A 353 14.62 11.85 -10.92
C LEU A 353 15.73 12.23 -9.93
N GLU A 354 16.98 12.23 -10.37
CA GLU A 354 18.13 12.66 -9.56
C GLU A 354 17.95 14.09 -9.04
N SER A 355 17.67 15.04 -9.95
CA SER A 355 17.45 16.44 -9.58
C SER A 355 16.22 16.64 -8.67
N TYR A 356 15.23 15.77 -8.79
CA TYR A 356 14.04 15.79 -7.94
C TYR A 356 14.36 15.27 -6.55
N LEU A 357 15.02 14.12 -6.44
CA LEU A 357 15.43 13.53 -5.16
C LEU A 357 16.38 14.47 -4.40
N GLU A 358 17.33 15.08 -5.12
CA GLU A 358 18.23 16.08 -4.53
C GLU A 358 17.46 17.28 -3.97
N ARG A 359 16.51 17.83 -4.73
CA ARG A 359 15.67 18.93 -4.24
C ARG A 359 14.80 18.50 -3.07
N TRP A 360 14.11 17.37 -3.18
CA TRP A 360 13.20 16.85 -2.15
C TRP A 360 13.95 16.62 -0.82
N LEU A 361 15.04 15.85 -0.85
CA LEU A 361 15.81 15.55 0.36
C LEU A 361 16.50 16.78 0.97
N ASN A 362 16.90 17.77 0.16
CA ASN A 362 17.51 19.00 0.69
C ASN A 362 16.51 19.99 1.29
N HIS A 363 15.21 19.87 1.00
CA HIS A 363 14.17 20.79 1.50
C HIS A 363 13.35 20.24 2.67
N ILE A 364 13.51 18.96 3.02
CA ILE A 364 12.83 18.35 4.16
C ILE A 364 13.67 18.50 5.43
N GLU A 365 13.02 18.70 6.57
CA GLU A 365 13.68 18.82 7.88
C GLU A 365 14.42 17.54 8.30
N ASN A 366 13.86 16.35 7.98
CA ASN A 366 14.40 15.04 8.34
C ASN A 366 14.58 14.11 7.13
N PRO A 367 15.59 14.36 6.25
CA PRO A 367 15.82 13.56 5.04
C PRO A 367 16.05 12.07 5.31
N SER A 368 16.59 11.72 6.48
CA SER A 368 16.75 10.32 6.91
C SER A 368 15.42 9.57 6.98
N ILE A 369 14.37 10.17 7.55
CA ILE A 369 13.06 9.52 7.72
C ILE A 369 12.39 9.30 6.35
N CYS A 370 12.46 10.30 5.47
CA CYS A 370 11.89 10.23 4.13
C CYS A 370 12.63 9.20 3.27
N LEU A 371 13.95 9.12 3.39
CA LEU A 371 14.74 8.09 2.72
C LEU A 371 14.39 6.68 3.23
N LEU A 372 14.17 6.53 4.54
CA LEU A 372 13.69 5.27 5.12
C LEU A 372 12.31 4.87 4.54
N ALA A 373 11.38 5.83 4.42
CA ALA A 373 10.07 5.60 3.83
C ALA A 373 10.17 5.17 2.36
N LEU A 374 11.00 5.86 1.57
CA LEU A 374 11.28 5.50 0.18
C LEU A 374 11.88 4.09 0.05
N LEU A 375 12.90 3.76 0.85
CA LEU A 375 13.54 2.45 0.80
C LEU A 375 12.59 1.33 1.27
N SER A 376 11.79 1.58 2.30
CA SER A 376 10.76 0.63 2.77
C SER A 376 9.72 0.37 1.69
N ARG A 377 9.32 1.43 0.96
CA ARG A 377 8.41 1.30 -0.17
C ARG A 377 9.03 0.50 -1.31
N ILE A 378 10.29 0.79 -1.67
CA ILE A 378 11.05 0.03 -2.65
C ILE A 378 11.12 -1.46 -2.27
N GLN A 379 11.34 -1.78 -0.99
CA GLN A 379 11.43 -3.15 -0.50
C GLN A 379 10.11 -3.93 -0.65
N THR A 380 8.97 -3.29 -0.41
CA THR A 380 7.65 -3.94 -0.36
C THR A 380 7.02 -4.20 -1.73
N ILE A 381 7.45 -3.49 -2.76
CA ILE A 381 6.88 -3.61 -4.12
C ILE A 381 7.74 -4.54 -4.97
N LYS A 382 7.13 -5.20 -5.95
CA LYS A 382 7.86 -5.96 -6.98
C LYS A 382 8.36 -5.03 -8.07
N TRP A 383 9.68 -5.01 -8.29
CA TRP A 383 10.28 -4.17 -9.31
C TRP A 383 10.66 -4.94 -10.58
N SER A 384 10.50 -4.28 -11.72
CA SER A 384 11.19 -4.68 -12.94
C SER A 384 12.69 -4.46 -12.79
N GLN A 385 13.50 -5.28 -13.50
CA GLN A 385 14.94 -5.29 -13.30
C GLN A 385 15.61 -3.95 -13.60
N LEU A 386 15.15 -3.28 -14.66
CA LEU A 386 15.73 -2.01 -15.10
C LEU A 386 15.22 -0.82 -14.29
N SER A 387 13.96 -0.85 -13.84
CA SER A 387 13.39 0.25 -13.04
C SER A 387 14.17 0.45 -11.74
N LEU A 388 14.39 -0.62 -10.98
CA LEU A 388 15.04 -0.51 -9.68
C LEU A 388 16.50 -0.09 -9.79
N VAL A 389 17.23 -0.62 -10.79
CA VAL A 389 18.63 -0.23 -11.04
C VAL A 389 18.74 1.28 -11.32
N ARG A 390 17.78 1.85 -12.05
CA ARG A 390 17.78 3.29 -12.37
C ARG A 390 17.46 4.16 -11.17
N VAL A 391 16.49 3.77 -10.35
CA VAL A 391 16.19 4.47 -9.09
C VAL A 391 17.42 4.45 -8.17
N LEU A 392 18.07 3.29 -8.04
CA LEU A 392 19.30 3.16 -7.27
C LEU A 392 20.45 3.99 -7.86
N TYR A 393 20.53 4.14 -9.18
CA TYR A 393 21.52 5.01 -9.80
C TYR A 393 21.29 6.48 -9.44
N SER A 394 20.05 6.97 -9.51
CA SER A 394 19.72 8.35 -9.10
C SER A 394 20.02 8.60 -7.61
N LEU A 395 19.70 7.63 -6.74
CA LEU A 395 20.06 7.70 -5.31
C LEU A 395 21.57 7.68 -5.09
N ARG A 396 22.31 6.91 -5.88
CA ARG A 396 23.78 6.86 -5.82
C ARG A 396 24.38 8.20 -6.18
N THR A 397 23.89 8.89 -7.21
CA THR A 397 24.41 10.22 -7.55
C THR A 397 24.18 11.21 -6.42
N PHE A 398 22.98 11.20 -5.81
CA PHE A 398 22.69 12.00 -4.63
C PHE A 398 23.65 11.69 -3.46
N ALA A 399 23.90 10.41 -3.19
CA ALA A 399 24.84 10.00 -2.15
C ALA A 399 26.27 10.51 -2.41
N LEU A 400 26.72 10.49 -3.67
CA LEU A 400 28.04 10.97 -4.06
C LEU A 400 28.19 12.48 -3.94
N THR A 401 27.12 13.26 -4.07
CA THR A 401 27.15 14.72 -3.89
C THR A 401 27.04 15.14 -2.41
N HIS A 402 26.50 14.26 -1.55
CA HIS A 402 26.21 14.55 -0.14
C HIS A 402 27.01 13.68 0.84
N GLN A 403 28.25 13.31 0.51
CA GLN A 403 29.11 12.37 1.27
C GLN A 403 29.33 12.72 2.77
N ASN A 404 29.05 13.96 3.17
CA ASN A 404 29.20 14.43 4.54
C ASN A 404 27.89 14.43 5.34
N GLN A 405 26.77 14.05 4.72
CA GLN A 405 25.48 13.99 5.38
C GLN A 405 25.25 12.58 5.94
N SER A 406 25.26 12.46 7.26
CA SER A 406 25.04 11.21 7.98
C SER A 406 23.56 10.84 8.05
N LEU A 407 22.99 10.45 6.90
CA LEU A 407 21.56 10.20 6.71
C LEU A 407 21.12 8.76 6.99
N LEU A 408 22.01 7.77 6.80
CA LEU A 408 21.66 6.36 6.98
C LEU A 408 22.03 5.88 8.39
N ASN A 409 21.17 5.03 8.92
CA ASN A 409 21.36 4.31 10.18
C ASN A 409 21.20 2.80 9.96
N ASP A 410 21.23 2.02 11.04
CA ASP A 410 21.08 0.57 11.02
C ASP A 410 19.81 0.05 10.34
N ASP A 411 18.68 0.75 10.46
CA ASP A 411 17.43 0.31 9.86
C ASP A 411 17.47 0.43 8.33
N HIS A 412 18.13 1.46 7.81
CA HIS A 412 18.38 1.57 6.37
C HIS A 412 19.25 0.41 5.85
N ILE A 413 20.28 0.02 6.61
CA ILE A 413 21.15 -1.11 6.25
C ILE A 413 20.37 -2.42 6.20
N LYS A 414 19.47 -2.65 7.16
CA LYS A 414 18.60 -3.83 7.17
C LYS A 414 17.70 -3.86 5.93
N ILE A 415 17.14 -2.72 5.53
CA ILE A 415 16.31 -2.61 4.33
C ILE A 415 17.14 -2.91 3.08
N PHE A 416 18.32 -2.31 2.91
CA PHE A 416 19.20 -2.61 1.77
C PHE A 416 19.59 -4.08 1.71
N SER A 417 19.91 -4.68 2.87
CA SER A 417 20.19 -6.12 2.97
C SER A 417 18.98 -6.95 2.50
N SER A 418 17.77 -6.58 2.93
CA SER A 418 16.55 -7.24 2.48
C SER A 418 16.29 -7.06 0.99
N ILE A 419 16.49 -5.86 0.44
CA ILE A 419 16.37 -5.60 -1.01
C ILE A 419 17.36 -6.48 -1.78
N ILE A 420 18.60 -6.62 -1.30
CA ILE A 420 19.62 -7.49 -1.91
C ILE A 420 19.13 -8.94 -2.00
N LEU A 421 18.60 -9.45 -0.89
CA LEU A 421 18.13 -10.83 -0.79
C LEU A 421 16.85 -11.10 -1.58
N THR A 422 15.92 -10.13 -1.62
CA THR A 422 14.57 -10.35 -2.14
C THR A 422 14.42 -9.97 -3.62
N GLN A 423 15.04 -8.88 -4.07
CA GLN A 423 14.75 -8.30 -5.39
C GLN A 423 15.72 -8.79 -6.47
N PHE A 424 17.03 -8.93 -6.19
CA PHE A 424 18.03 -9.11 -7.26
C PHE A 424 18.39 -10.55 -7.63
N HIS A 425 17.89 -11.55 -6.91
CA HIS A 425 18.22 -12.96 -7.15
C HIS A 425 17.84 -13.44 -8.56
N THR A 426 16.79 -12.87 -9.16
CA THR A 426 16.35 -13.16 -10.54
C THR A 426 16.97 -12.25 -11.60
N TYR A 427 17.75 -11.25 -11.20
CA TYR A 427 18.25 -10.23 -12.13
C TYR A 427 19.38 -10.76 -12.99
N ALA A 428 19.48 -10.28 -14.24
CA ALA A 428 20.62 -10.56 -15.09
C ALA A 428 21.94 -10.19 -14.37
N PRO A 429 23.02 -10.98 -14.49
CA PRO A 429 24.24 -10.77 -13.70
C PRO A 429 24.80 -9.34 -13.77
N VAL A 430 24.81 -8.73 -14.96
CA VAL A 430 25.30 -7.35 -15.15
C VAL A 430 24.46 -6.31 -14.39
N LEU A 431 23.13 -6.43 -14.46
CA LEU A 431 22.22 -5.51 -13.76
C LEU A 431 22.31 -5.67 -12.25
N ARG A 432 22.46 -6.91 -11.79
CA ARG A 432 22.69 -7.23 -10.38
C ARG A 432 23.97 -6.59 -9.86
N LEU A 433 25.10 -6.74 -10.57
CA LEU A 433 26.38 -6.12 -10.19
C LEU A 433 26.27 -4.59 -10.18
N SER A 434 25.54 -3.99 -11.13
CA SER A 434 25.29 -2.55 -11.13
C SER A 434 24.47 -2.09 -9.93
N ALA A 435 23.41 -2.83 -9.56
CA ALA A 435 22.60 -2.52 -8.38
C ALA A 435 23.44 -2.61 -7.10
N TYR A 436 24.25 -3.65 -6.97
CA TYR A 436 25.16 -3.85 -5.84
C TYR A 436 26.18 -2.71 -5.71
N ALA A 437 26.81 -2.30 -6.81
CA ALA A 437 27.71 -1.16 -6.82
C ALA A 437 27.01 0.12 -6.34
N SER A 438 25.80 0.39 -6.85
CA SER A 438 25.02 1.56 -6.44
C SER A 438 24.65 1.52 -4.96
N ILE A 439 24.18 0.39 -4.44
CA ILE A 439 23.80 0.24 -3.04
C ILE A 439 25.01 0.43 -2.12
N LEU A 440 26.16 -0.17 -2.47
CA LEU A 440 27.38 -0.01 -1.69
C LEU A 440 27.83 1.45 -1.62
N ASP A 441 27.84 2.15 -2.76
CA ASP A 441 28.17 3.57 -2.83
C ASP A 441 27.19 4.43 -2.03
N ILE A 442 25.89 4.14 -2.09
CA ILE A 442 24.88 4.85 -1.27
C ILE A 442 25.17 4.69 0.21
N VAL A 443 25.41 3.45 0.65
CA VAL A 443 25.67 3.16 2.07
C VAL A 443 26.94 3.85 2.53
N ILE A 444 28.05 3.70 1.81
CA ILE A 444 29.34 4.23 2.27
C ILE A 444 29.34 5.76 2.39
N ASN A 445 28.67 6.45 1.45
CA ASN A 445 28.67 7.91 1.41
C ASN A 445 27.64 8.56 2.33
N LEU A 446 26.52 7.90 2.65
CA LEU A 446 25.47 8.49 3.49
C LEU A 446 25.39 7.90 4.91
N LEU A 447 26.17 6.87 5.22
CA LEU A 447 26.14 6.25 6.54
C LEU A 447 26.62 7.19 7.64
N ASN A 448 25.87 7.21 8.75
CA ASN A 448 26.34 7.81 9.98
C ASN A 448 27.41 6.95 10.65
N TRP A 449 28.65 7.09 10.18
CA TRP A 449 29.81 6.39 10.73
C TRP A 449 30.02 6.63 12.23
N SER A 450 29.59 7.77 12.79
CA SER A 450 29.76 8.03 14.23
C SER A 450 28.89 7.13 15.13
N ILE A 451 27.73 6.69 14.63
CA ILE A 451 26.77 5.87 15.38
C ILE A 451 26.80 4.41 14.92
N SER A 452 26.98 4.18 13.62
CA SER A 452 26.89 2.86 12.99
C SER A 452 28.23 2.21 12.67
N SER A 453 29.37 2.82 13.02
CA SER A 453 30.72 2.25 12.75
C SER A 453 30.95 0.85 13.32
N VAL A 454 30.04 0.33 14.14
CA VAL A 454 30.26 -0.93 14.83
C VAL A 454 29.01 -1.82 14.93
N SER A 455 28.02 -1.59 14.08
CA SER A 455 26.80 -2.38 14.14
C SER A 455 26.95 -3.75 13.46
N PRO A 456 26.40 -4.84 14.05
CA PRO A 456 26.37 -6.16 13.42
C PRO A 456 25.67 -6.14 12.06
N SER A 457 24.66 -5.28 11.90
CA SER A 457 23.91 -5.07 10.65
C SER A 457 24.83 -4.62 9.52
N LEU A 458 25.74 -3.67 9.80
CA LEU A 458 26.69 -3.14 8.82
C LEU A 458 27.74 -4.18 8.42
N LEU A 459 28.28 -4.93 9.38
CA LEU A 459 29.25 -5.99 9.10
C LEU A 459 28.63 -7.09 8.23
N ARG A 460 27.41 -7.52 8.58
CA ARG A 460 26.66 -8.49 7.78
C ARG A 460 26.36 -7.95 6.38
N PHE A 461 26.06 -6.66 6.26
CA PHE A 461 25.84 -6.03 4.97
C PHE A 461 27.09 -6.07 4.09
N PHE A 462 28.28 -5.74 4.62
CA PHE A 462 29.53 -5.79 3.83
C PHE A 462 29.87 -7.20 3.36
N ALA A 463 29.52 -8.24 4.13
CA ALA A 463 29.76 -9.63 3.74
C ALA A 463 28.96 -10.09 2.50
N PHE A 464 27.92 -9.36 2.08
CA PHE A 464 27.26 -9.64 0.79
C PHE A 464 28.12 -9.31 -0.42
N PHE A 465 29.17 -8.49 -0.28
CA PHE A 465 29.97 -8.01 -1.38
C PHE A 465 31.30 -8.75 -1.47
N ASP A 466 31.68 -9.19 -2.68
CA ASP A 466 33.01 -9.72 -2.92
C ASP A 466 34.05 -8.62 -2.66
N ARG A 467 34.99 -8.96 -1.77
CA ARG A 467 36.03 -8.06 -1.29
C ARG A 467 36.92 -7.54 -2.42
N SER A 468 37.31 -8.42 -3.35
CA SER A 468 38.27 -8.09 -4.41
C SER A 468 37.68 -7.13 -5.44
N THR A 469 36.39 -7.26 -5.73
CA THR A 469 35.71 -6.51 -6.80
C THR A 469 35.01 -5.25 -6.30
N PHE A 470 34.40 -5.28 -5.11
CA PHE A 470 33.55 -4.20 -4.61
C PHE A 470 34.21 -3.42 -3.47
N LEU A 471 34.65 -4.10 -2.41
CA LEU A 471 35.11 -3.43 -1.19
C LEU A 471 36.49 -2.81 -1.34
N SER A 472 37.36 -3.36 -2.20
CA SER A 472 38.73 -2.88 -2.41
C SER A 472 38.83 -1.38 -2.72
N LYS A 473 37.84 -0.82 -3.43
CA LYS A 473 37.81 0.61 -3.80
C LYS A 473 37.50 1.54 -2.64
N HIS A 474 36.73 1.05 -1.66
CA HIS A 474 36.28 1.86 -0.52
C HIS A 474 36.99 1.50 0.77
N PHE A 475 37.90 0.53 0.71
CA PHE A 475 38.54 -0.06 1.87
C PHE A 475 39.25 1.00 2.74
N GLN A 476 39.97 1.93 2.10
CA GLN A 476 40.64 3.03 2.81
C GLN A 476 39.65 3.97 3.51
N THR A 477 38.51 4.27 2.88
CA THR A 477 37.47 5.10 3.48
C THR A 477 36.87 4.39 4.69
N ILE A 478 36.51 3.11 4.52
CA ILE A 478 35.91 2.32 5.59
C ILE A 478 36.88 2.15 6.78
N SER A 479 38.17 1.92 6.53
CA SER A 479 39.19 1.76 7.58
C SER A 479 39.41 3.03 8.41
N THR A 480 39.15 4.21 7.86
CA THR A 480 39.24 5.47 8.63
C THR A 480 38.09 5.67 9.61
N TYR A 481 36.93 5.05 9.36
CA TYR A 481 35.72 5.24 10.17
C TYR A 481 35.49 4.14 11.20
N PHE A 482 36.02 2.94 10.98
CA PHE A 482 35.96 1.87 11.96
C PHE A 482 36.95 2.13 13.11
N ALA A 483 36.45 2.59 14.26
CA ALA A 483 37.21 2.56 15.50
C ALA A 483 37.26 1.11 16.02
N PHE A 484 38.45 0.53 16.04
CA PHE A 484 38.62 -0.91 16.27
C PHE A 484 38.28 -1.31 17.71
N ASN A 485 37.29 -2.20 17.90
CA ASN A 485 37.02 -2.84 19.18
C ASN A 485 37.36 -4.33 19.09
N ILE A 486 38.57 -4.68 19.54
CA ILE A 486 39.11 -6.05 19.59
C ILE A 486 38.10 -7.04 20.18
N ARG A 487 37.30 -6.59 21.17
CA ARG A 487 36.31 -7.46 21.84
C ARG A 487 35.22 -7.95 20.91
N GLN A 488 34.77 -7.17 19.93
CA GLN A 488 33.71 -7.62 19.03
C GLN A 488 34.20 -8.61 18.00
N LEU A 489 35.44 -8.46 17.50
CA LEU A 489 36.03 -9.51 16.67
C LEU A 489 36.20 -10.80 17.48
N GLN A 490 36.63 -10.70 18.74
CA GLN A 490 36.70 -11.85 19.63
C GLN A 490 35.33 -12.49 19.84
N THR A 491 34.28 -11.70 20.10
CA THR A 491 32.91 -12.20 20.24
C THR A 491 32.40 -12.89 18.96
N LEU A 492 32.62 -12.31 17.77
CA LEU A 492 32.21 -12.92 16.51
C LEU A 492 32.96 -14.22 16.21
N ILE A 493 34.25 -14.29 16.53
CA ILE A 493 35.05 -15.52 16.41
C ILE A 493 34.57 -16.56 17.43
N GLU A 494 34.27 -16.16 18.67
CA GLU A 494 33.75 -17.05 19.70
C GLU A 494 32.35 -17.58 19.33
N GLU A 495 31.45 -16.73 18.83
CA GLU A 495 30.13 -17.12 18.32
C GLU A 495 30.23 -18.10 17.16
N PHE A 496 31.12 -17.85 16.19
CA PHE A 496 31.42 -18.77 15.09
C PHE A 496 31.92 -20.14 15.59
N LEU A 497 32.79 -20.13 16.60
CA LEU A 497 33.33 -21.37 17.18
C LEU A 497 32.27 -22.14 17.97
N VAL A 498 31.19 -21.50 18.44
CA VAL A 498 30.14 -22.11 19.27
C VAL A 498 28.89 -22.55 18.46
N SER A 499 28.55 -21.93 17.31
CA SER A 499 27.31 -22.20 16.56
C SER A 499 27.08 -23.65 16.12
N GLU A 500 26.01 -24.35 16.57
CA GLU A 500 25.83 -25.81 16.37
C GLU A 500 25.19 -26.26 15.04
N ASP A 501 24.64 -25.34 14.23
CA ASP A 501 23.82 -25.71 13.07
C ASP A 501 24.58 -25.70 11.74
N PHE A 502 24.94 -26.88 11.21
CA PHE A 502 25.42 -27.05 9.84
C PHE A 502 24.61 -28.11 9.08
N ASN A 503 23.73 -27.65 8.20
CA ASN A 503 23.27 -28.38 7.04
C ASN A 503 23.08 -27.39 5.90
N SER A 504 24.06 -27.21 5.01
CA SER A 504 23.76 -26.95 3.61
C SER A 504 24.97 -27.11 2.69
N SER A 505 24.63 -27.41 1.44
CA SER A 505 25.42 -27.84 0.30
C SER A 505 26.35 -26.77 -0.28
N LEU A 506 27.56 -27.19 -0.66
CA LEU A 506 28.43 -26.49 -1.59
C LEU A 506 27.83 -26.47 -3.00
N ASP A 507 27.19 -25.38 -3.40
CA ASP A 507 27.37 -24.79 -4.75
C ASP A 507 26.58 -23.50 -4.93
N THR A 508 27.28 -22.36 -4.95
CA THR A 508 27.09 -21.20 -5.86
C THR A 508 28.13 -20.13 -5.49
N ARG A 509 29.29 -20.17 -6.16
CA ARG A 509 30.55 -19.51 -5.76
C ARG A 509 30.65 -17.99 -5.94
N LEU A 510 29.55 -17.26 -6.01
CA LEU A 510 29.61 -15.80 -6.09
C LEU A 510 28.82 -15.13 -4.98
N PHE A 511 27.64 -15.65 -4.62
CA PHE A 511 26.82 -15.14 -3.52
C PHE A 511 25.96 -16.30 -2.98
N SER A 512 26.39 -16.95 -1.91
CA SER A 512 25.54 -17.93 -1.21
C SER A 512 24.88 -17.28 0.02
N LEU A 513 23.63 -17.64 0.26
CA LEU A 513 22.88 -17.40 1.50
C LEU A 513 23.38 -18.30 2.66
N ASP A 514 24.54 -18.93 2.48
CA ASP A 514 25.13 -19.78 3.49
C ASP A 514 25.64 -18.88 4.62
N ASN A 515 24.98 -18.98 5.78
CA ASN A 515 25.34 -18.20 6.97
C ASN A 515 26.84 -18.35 7.30
N THR A 516 27.41 -19.51 6.98
CA THR A 516 28.79 -19.86 7.26
C THR A 516 29.76 -19.09 6.35
N LEU A 517 29.42 -18.95 5.06
CA LEU A 517 30.18 -18.10 4.13
C LEU A 517 30.09 -16.63 4.51
N MET A 518 28.91 -16.18 4.94
CA MET A 518 28.71 -14.80 5.40
C MET A 518 29.55 -14.52 6.65
N GLU A 519 29.61 -15.44 7.60
CA GLU A 519 30.48 -15.34 8.79
C GLU A 519 31.96 -15.31 8.41
N TYR A 520 32.42 -16.16 7.49
CA TYR A 520 33.80 -16.11 6.99
C TYR A 520 34.14 -14.77 6.36
N ARG A 521 33.24 -14.21 5.55
CA ARG A 521 33.44 -12.91 4.90
C ARG A 521 33.44 -11.76 5.90
N GLN A 522 32.62 -11.81 6.95
CA GLN A 522 32.65 -10.84 8.04
C GLN A 522 34.00 -10.87 8.79
N ILE A 523 34.47 -12.08 9.15
CA ILE A 523 35.74 -12.25 9.84
C ILE A 523 36.89 -11.78 8.94
N ALA A 524 36.92 -12.18 7.66
CA ALA A 524 37.93 -11.75 6.69
C ALA A 524 37.98 -10.22 6.56
N PHE A 525 36.82 -9.58 6.42
CA PHE A 525 36.71 -8.12 6.30
C PHE A 525 37.24 -7.39 7.56
N LEU A 526 36.86 -7.86 8.75
CA LEU A 526 37.36 -7.30 10.00
C LEU A 526 38.88 -7.47 10.15
N LEU A 527 39.40 -8.63 9.76
CA LEU A 527 40.84 -8.88 9.78
C LEU A 527 41.59 -7.93 8.84
N ASP A 528 41.04 -7.62 7.66
CA ASP A 528 41.66 -6.67 6.74
C ASP A 528 41.73 -5.28 7.37
N LEU A 529 40.66 -4.86 8.07
CA LEU A 529 40.64 -3.55 8.73
C LEU A 529 41.73 -3.49 9.81
N ILE A 530 42.03 -4.59 10.50
CA ILE A 530 43.09 -4.66 11.51
C ILE A 530 44.47 -4.63 10.88
N ASP A 531 44.67 -5.33 9.77
CA ASP A 531 45.97 -5.39 9.09
C ASP A 531 46.47 -3.99 8.71
N THR A 532 45.55 -3.07 8.41
CA THR A 532 45.90 -1.66 8.16
C THR A 532 46.30 -0.86 9.40
N HIS A 533 45.94 -1.29 10.60
CA HIS A 533 46.10 -0.50 11.83
C HIS A 533 47.09 -1.10 12.85
N ASN A 534 47.13 -2.42 13.06
CA ASN A 534 48.01 -3.04 14.05
C ASN A 534 48.20 -4.57 13.87
N THR A 535 49.38 -4.97 13.40
CA THR A 535 49.73 -6.37 13.13
C THR A 535 49.91 -7.25 14.38
N ASP A 536 50.15 -6.66 15.56
CA ASP A 536 50.31 -7.43 16.80
C ASP A 536 48.97 -7.89 17.40
N ILE A 537 47.89 -7.15 17.10
CA ILE A 537 46.52 -7.56 17.45
C ILE A 537 46.11 -8.81 16.66
N LEU A 538 46.47 -8.88 15.37
CA LEU A 538 46.23 -10.08 14.55
C LEU A 538 46.89 -11.32 15.14
N LYS A 539 48.14 -11.21 15.61
CA LYS A 539 48.82 -12.33 16.29
C LYS A 539 48.04 -12.79 17.52
N ALA A 540 47.56 -11.84 18.34
CA ALA A 540 46.79 -12.16 19.55
C ALA A 540 45.46 -12.87 19.25
N ILE A 541 44.81 -12.59 18.11
CA ILE A 541 43.57 -13.23 17.66
C ILE A 541 43.83 -14.63 17.07
N PHE A 542 44.88 -14.78 16.27
CA PHE A 542 45.19 -16.05 15.62
C PHE A 542 45.90 -17.04 16.56
N ASN A 543 46.61 -16.59 17.60
CA ASN A 543 47.29 -17.45 18.56
C ASN A 543 46.34 -18.47 19.23
N PRO A 544 45.16 -18.09 19.77
CA PRO A 544 44.19 -19.05 20.30
C PRO A 544 43.68 -20.07 19.26
N LEU A 545 43.44 -19.65 18.01
CA LEU A 545 43.00 -20.56 16.94
C LEU A 545 44.09 -21.57 16.57
N ILE A 546 45.33 -21.11 16.47
CA ILE A 546 46.50 -21.96 16.22
C ILE A 546 46.75 -22.89 17.41
N GLU A 547 46.61 -22.40 18.64
CA GLU A 547 46.78 -23.19 19.85
C GLU A 547 45.65 -24.22 20.01
N ASN A 548 44.42 -23.94 19.59
CA ASN A 548 43.34 -24.95 19.52
C ASN A 548 43.70 -26.09 18.55
N ILE A 549 44.26 -25.74 17.38
CA ILE A 549 44.72 -26.74 16.42
C ILE A 549 45.91 -27.52 17.00
N ARG A 550 46.86 -26.85 17.65
CA ARG A 550 48.05 -27.45 18.28
C ARG A 550 47.71 -28.36 19.46
N THR A 551 46.79 -27.95 20.32
CA THR A 551 46.35 -28.70 21.51
C THR A 551 45.55 -29.94 21.13
N ALA A 552 44.84 -29.94 20.00
CA ALA A 552 44.25 -31.15 19.41
C ALA A 552 45.29 -32.25 19.18
N TYR A 553 46.48 -31.89 18.71
CA TYR A 553 47.60 -32.82 18.51
C TYR A 553 48.22 -33.30 19.84
N GLN A 554 48.18 -32.48 20.88
CA GLN A 554 48.77 -32.83 22.19
C GLN A 554 47.79 -33.55 23.13
N ARG A 555 46.48 -33.40 22.92
CA ARG A 555 45.40 -33.95 23.76
C ARG A 555 44.26 -34.47 22.88
N PRO A 556 44.28 -35.75 22.47
CA PRO A 556 43.29 -36.32 21.53
C PRO A 556 41.84 -36.41 22.05
N TYR A 557 41.58 -35.98 23.29
CA TYR A 557 40.26 -36.01 23.93
C TYR A 557 39.55 -34.64 24.00
N MET A 558 40.15 -33.58 23.44
CA MET A 558 39.45 -32.28 23.33
C MET A 558 38.31 -32.34 22.31
N SER A 559 37.35 -31.43 22.43
CA SER A 559 36.18 -31.40 21.53
C SER A 559 36.63 -31.26 20.07
N ILE A 560 36.45 -32.34 19.31
CA ILE A 560 36.80 -32.43 17.88
C ILE A 560 36.15 -31.27 17.09
N ASN A 561 35.03 -30.75 17.58
CA ASN A 561 34.29 -29.65 16.98
C ASN A 561 35.05 -28.32 16.95
N ASN A 562 35.72 -27.91 18.04
CA ASN A 562 36.42 -26.61 18.08
C ASN A 562 37.64 -26.61 17.17
N VAL A 563 38.34 -27.76 17.10
CA VAL A 563 39.49 -27.98 16.23
C VAL A 563 39.07 -27.98 14.77
N ARG A 564 38.01 -28.74 14.44
CA ARG A 564 37.42 -28.79 13.11
C ARG A 564 36.99 -27.40 12.63
N ARG A 565 36.28 -26.64 13.46
CA ARG A 565 35.84 -25.27 13.13
C ARG A 565 36.98 -24.28 12.97
N SER A 566 38.04 -24.42 13.78
CA SER A 566 39.24 -23.60 13.62
C SER A 566 39.92 -23.89 12.27
N ILE A 567 39.99 -25.16 11.85
CA ILE A 567 40.52 -25.57 10.54
C ILE A 567 39.61 -25.08 9.40
N GLU A 568 38.29 -25.21 9.54
CA GLU A 568 37.31 -24.75 8.56
C GLU A 568 37.39 -23.22 8.39
N LEU A 569 37.52 -22.46 9.49
CA LEU A 569 37.75 -21.02 9.47
C LEU A 569 39.06 -20.66 8.74
N PHE A 570 40.16 -21.34 9.05
CA PHE A 570 41.41 -21.11 8.31
C PHE A 570 41.27 -21.42 6.83
N SER A 571 40.64 -22.54 6.48
CA SER A 571 40.39 -22.91 5.08
C SER A 571 39.52 -21.88 4.36
N GLY A 572 38.45 -21.40 4.99
CA GLY A 572 37.57 -20.37 4.44
C GLY A 572 38.28 -19.04 4.22
N LEU A 573 39.08 -18.58 5.20
CA LEU A 573 39.89 -17.36 5.07
C LEU A 573 40.95 -17.47 3.95
N ILE A 574 41.52 -18.67 3.75
CA ILE A 574 42.43 -18.93 2.61
C ILE A 574 41.69 -18.83 1.28
N GLN A 575 40.48 -19.40 1.18
CA GLN A 575 39.67 -19.41 -0.03
C GLN A 575 39.18 -18.01 -0.43
N GLU A 576 38.83 -17.15 0.53
CA GLU A 576 38.46 -15.74 0.31
C GLU A 576 39.68 -14.82 0.04
N HIS A 577 40.83 -15.43 -0.28
CA HIS A 577 42.08 -14.77 -0.65
C HIS A 577 42.67 -13.84 0.41
N TYR A 578 42.33 -13.99 1.69
CA TYR A 578 42.78 -13.08 2.76
C TYR A 578 44.33 -12.96 2.80
N PHE A 579 45.02 -14.08 2.58
CA PHE A 579 46.48 -14.17 2.69
C PHE A 579 47.28 -13.70 1.46
N HIS A 580 46.63 -13.13 0.43
CA HIS A 580 47.33 -12.67 -0.76
C HIS A 580 47.75 -11.19 -0.72
N SER A 581 47.18 -10.37 0.17
CA SER A 581 47.37 -8.91 0.17
C SER A 581 48.49 -8.40 1.09
N SER A 582 48.91 -9.12 2.13
CA SER A 582 49.99 -8.65 3.03
C SER A 582 51.12 -9.66 3.25
N ASN A 583 52.36 -9.19 3.04
CA ASN A 583 53.59 -9.97 3.23
C ASN A 583 53.71 -10.52 4.66
N PHE A 584 53.24 -9.77 5.65
CA PHE A 584 53.34 -10.14 7.06
C PHE A 584 52.52 -11.38 7.42
N ILE A 585 51.24 -11.41 7.03
CA ILE A 585 50.35 -12.52 7.37
C ILE A 585 50.79 -13.79 6.62
N LYS A 586 51.19 -13.65 5.35
CA LYS A 586 51.77 -14.73 4.56
C LYS A 586 53.00 -15.35 5.24
N ASP A 587 53.93 -14.54 5.75
CA ASP A 587 55.16 -15.03 6.37
C ASP A 587 54.95 -15.58 7.80
N TRP A 588 54.10 -14.92 8.59
CA TRP A 588 53.78 -15.35 9.95
C TRP A 588 52.89 -16.61 10.00
N LEU A 589 51.86 -16.71 9.14
CA LEU A 589 51.08 -17.94 9.04
C LEU A 589 51.81 -19.04 8.31
N SER A 590 52.62 -18.74 7.29
CA SER A 590 53.48 -19.76 6.68
C SER A 590 54.42 -20.37 7.74
N SER A 591 55.02 -19.55 8.60
CA SER A 591 55.89 -20.07 9.67
C SER A 591 55.10 -20.82 10.75
N SER A 592 53.96 -20.30 11.20
CA SER A 592 53.13 -20.91 12.25
C SER A 592 52.41 -22.20 11.78
N ILE A 593 51.86 -22.22 10.56
CA ILE A 593 51.25 -23.41 9.93
C ILE A 593 52.32 -24.46 9.65
N ARG A 594 53.51 -24.08 9.15
CA ARG A 594 54.63 -25.03 9.03
C ARG A 594 55.00 -25.64 10.37
N LEU A 595 54.93 -24.86 11.46
CA LEU A 595 55.21 -25.32 12.81
C LEU A 595 54.15 -26.32 13.28
N VAL A 596 52.86 -26.02 13.08
CA VAL A 596 51.74 -26.94 13.38
C VAL A 596 51.82 -28.22 12.55
N VAL A 597 52.04 -28.12 11.23
CA VAL A 597 52.19 -29.30 10.34
C VAL A 597 53.42 -30.12 10.71
N ARG A 598 54.54 -29.47 11.04
CA ARG A 598 55.76 -30.15 11.49
C ARG A 598 55.56 -30.85 12.83
N GLU A 599 54.89 -30.22 13.78
CA GLU A 599 54.55 -30.83 15.07
C GLU A 599 53.57 -31.99 14.91
N GLY A 600 52.56 -31.87 14.05
CA GLY A 600 51.64 -32.95 13.70
C GLY A 600 52.32 -34.12 13.01
N LEU A 601 53.22 -33.87 12.04
CA LEU A 601 54.02 -34.91 11.39
C LEU A 601 54.99 -35.59 12.38
N ASN A 602 55.58 -34.83 13.30
CA ASN A 602 56.42 -35.39 14.35
C ASN A 602 55.61 -36.24 15.35
N PHE A 603 54.39 -35.84 15.70
CA PHE A 603 53.50 -36.64 16.55
C PHE A 603 53.14 -37.96 15.87
N ILE A 604 52.72 -37.94 14.60
CA ILE A 604 52.46 -39.15 13.80
C ILE A 604 53.70 -40.04 13.78
N LYS A 605 54.89 -39.47 13.59
CA LYS A 605 56.16 -40.22 13.56
C LYS A 605 56.57 -40.81 14.92
N ILE A 606 56.07 -40.27 16.02
CA ILE A 606 56.39 -40.72 17.39
C ILE A 606 55.38 -41.75 17.88
N HIS A 607 54.13 -41.71 17.40
CA HIS A 607 53.02 -42.53 17.92
C HIS A 607 52.41 -43.51 16.91
N CYS A 608 52.75 -43.43 15.62
CA CYS A 608 52.51 -44.45 14.60
C CYS A 608 53.86 -45.04 14.17
#